data_AF-A0A956YMK5-F1
#
_entry.id   AF-A0A956YMK5-F1
#
_cell.length_a   1.000
_cell.length_b   1.000
_cell.length_c   1.000
_cell.angle_alpha   90.00
_cell.angle_beta   90.00
_cell.angle_gamma   90.00
#
_symmetry.space_group_name_H-M   'P 1'
#
loop_
_entity.id
_entity.type
_entity.pdbx_description
1 polymer ?
#
loop_
_entity_poly.entity_id
_entity_poly.type
_entity_poly.pdbx_seq_one_letter_code
_entity_poly.pdbx_strand_id
1 'polypeptide(L)'
;MKGLTVKNIRLVLLTFLLGLPLLLGASEDTAVLAEPSGPAVTRRVNVPFTTGVEPDIPVPDRAILWYGEVGPTTQSYTDVRLIYNSDKLHVVFHIIDQYLYYDPTPTAGEMPNWDAATLYLDLDGASGGAPDANSYQFIGQLDALNANQQAQRPNYDFAYVGNGSGWTEMNLAFETAVGTQTETGLNNQESDAGWNITFRIPWSSLGLSGPPANGTVWGLGLTTHDEDGTAHEDRNWPEGLSSNSPATWGQMRFGLPTYTPPSGVTGSNTVTIRQGENGANVPDGQVGGGTDCGGPPPLWGTWGNFNYAGDFQMNVQNQWNLGDWGCFSKYYVTFPLDSLPADQAVLSANLTMYHFGNSDPSLAQPSLIQVFTVDADWNESTLVWNNAPMAVENVARTWVNPLPAGGAGQFVTWDLSGAVAEAYASGQPLRLALYSADNARHSGKYFSASETFVPDRRPTLEITYGSLYGFSLSVDQVVQTAVPGTSAQFQLTVTPTGGFNMPVTFQASNVPAGVSVNIPLGDLTPPGSKTITISHTNAAQTAGAIYKVPIVVSGDGVDRTINLYLLVNGSQSFLPIIQK
;
A
#
# COMPACT_ATOMS: atom_id res chain seq x y z
N MET A 1 -72.03 51.26 24.04
CA MET A 1 -72.91 50.36 24.82
C MET A 1 -72.14 49.11 25.16
N LYS A 2 -72.31 48.60 26.39
CA LYS A 2 -71.63 47.44 26.98
C LYS A 2 -71.93 46.14 26.21
N GLY A 3 -70.95 45.21 26.23
CA GLY A 3 -71.20 43.77 26.26
C GLY A 3 -70.42 42.93 25.24
N LEU A 4 -69.33 42.26 25.64
CA LEU A 4 -69.31 40.82 25.97
C LEU A 4 -67.86 40.37 26.28
N THR A 5 -67.74 39.47 27.26
CA THR A 5 -66.49 38.92 27.80
C THR A 5 -66.22 37.54 27.20
N VAL A 6 -64.97 37.20 26.82
CA VAL A 6 -64.53 35.81 26.60
C VAL A 6 -63.12 35.60 27.18
N LYS A 7 -62.95 34.47 27.87
CA LYS A 7 -61.79 34.02 28.66
C LYS A 7 -60.66 33.41 27.79
N ASN A 8 -59.43 33.57 28.28
CA ASN A 8 -58.21 32.89 27.80
C ASN A 8 -58.17 31.40 28.22
N ILE A 9 -57.66 30.54 27.33
CA ILE A 9 -57.19 29.18 27.63
C ILE A 9 -55.71 29.09 27.22
N ARG A 10 -54.83 28.71 28.16
CA ARG A 10 -53.46 28.24 27.94
C ARG A 10 -53.31 26.87 28.60
N LEU A 11 -52.71 25.92 27.89
CA LEU A 11 -52.48 24.53 28.29
C LEU A 11 -51.18 24.41 29.11
N VAL A 12 -51.21 23.57 30.14
CA VAL A 12 -50.23 23.43 31.24
C VAL A 12 -49.29 22.24 30.99
N LEU A 13 -48.00 22.40 31.30
CA LEU A 13 -47.01 21.31 31.41
C LEU A 13 -46.67 21.11 32.90
N LEU A 14 -46.80 19.87 33.40
CA LEU A 14 -46.76 19.52 34.81
C LEU A 14 -45.36 19.02 35.22
N THR A 15 -44.81 19.62 36.27
CA THR A 15 -43.56 19.23 36.95
C THR A 15 -43.90 18.46 38.23
N PHE A 16 -43.17 17.39 38.55
CA PHE A 16 -43.20 16.77 39.88
C PHE A 16 -41.79 16.44 40.36
N LEU A 17 -41.44 17.01 41.53
CA LEU A 17 -40.25 16.76 42.34
C LEU A 17 -40.52 15.64 43.35
N LEU A 18 -39.50 14.82 43.68
CA LEU A 18 -39.41 14.15 44.98
C LEU A 18 -37.96 13.74 45.32
N GLY A 19 -37.47 14.26 46.47
CA GLY A 19 -36.72 13.54 47.51
C GLY A 19 -35.28 13.05 47.26
N LEU A 20 -34.31 13.72 47.89
CA LEU A 20 -32.90 13.32 47.98
C LEU A 20 -32.64 12.42 49.23
N PRO A 21 -31.82 11.36 49.12
CA PRO A 21 -30.93 10.97 50.20
C PRO A 21 -29.45 10.95 49.75
N LEU A 22 -28.57 11.42 50.63
CA LEU A 22 -27.11 11.30 50.51
C LEU A 22 -26.66 9.84 50.68
N LEU A 23 -25.92 9.29 49.72
CA LEU A 23 -24.96 8.20 49.95
C LEU A 23 -23.74 8.36 49.01
N LEU A 24 -22.56 8.08 49.58
CA LEU A 24 -21.23 8.26 49.03
C LEU A 24 -20.91 7.30 47.85
N GLY A 25 -20.18 7.82 46.86
CA GLY A 25 -19.03 7.18 46.20
C GLY A 25 -19.23 5.90 45.38
N ALA A 26 -19.42 6.06 44.07
CA ALA A 26 -18.84 5.21 43.01
C ALA A 26 -19.00 5.95 41.66
N SER A 27 -17.92 6.12 40.91
CA SER A 27 -17.93 6.67 39.55
C SER A 27 -18.48 5.61 38.58
N GLU A 28 -19.62 5.86 37.96
CA GLU A 28 -20.12 5.05 36.85
C GLU A 28 -19.52 5.61 35.54
N ASP A 29 -18.65 4.81 34.93
CA ASP A 29 -18.18 4.96 33.56
C ASP A 29 -19.37 4.96 32.60
N THR A 30 -19.62 6.10 31.96
CA THR A 30 -20.42 6.15 30.73
C THR A 30 -19.56 5.59 29.60
N ALA A 31 -19.64 4.26 29.40
CA ALA A 31 -19.13 3.61 28.21
C ALA A 31 -19.88 4.15 26.98
N VAL A 32 -19.21 5.02 26.22
CA VAL A 32 -19.60 5.32 24.84
C VAL A 32 -19.47 4.02 24.08
N LEU A 33 -20.59 3.52 23.54
CA LEU A 33 -20.59 2.36 22.65
C LEU A 33 -19.80 2.75 21.40
N ALA A 34 -18.55 2.30 21.34
CA ALA A 34 -17.73 2.38 20.15
C ALA A 34 -18.48 1.67 19.00
N GLU A 35 -18.59 2.34 17.86
CA GLU A 35 -18.99 1.67 16.63
C GLU A 35 -18.06 0.47 16.39
N PRO A 36 -18.56 -0.64 15.82
CA PRO A 36 -17.72 -1.80 15.57
C PRO A 36 -16.56 -1.36 14.67
N SER A 37 -15.36 -1.28 15.23
CA SER A 37 -14.14 -1.04 14.46
C SER A 37 -14.07 -2.12 13.40
N GLY A 38 -14.16 -1.72 12.13
CA GLY A 38 -13.77 -2.59 11.03
C GLY A 38 -12.36 -3.17 11.28
N PRO A 39 -11.97 -4.24 10.56
CA PRO A 39 -10.60 -4.75 10.67
C PRO A 39 -9.62 -3.58 10.49
N ALA A 40 -8.63 -3.47 11.39
CA ALA A 40 -7.63 -2.42 11.35
C ALA A 40 -6.91 -2.44 9.99
N VAL A 41 -6.88 -1.30 9.32
CA VAL A 41 -6.20 -1.14 8.03
C VAL A 41 -4.70 -1.26 8.25
N THR A 42 -4.06 -2.23 7.59
CA THR A 42 -2.60 -2.34 7.62
C THR A 42 -2.00 -1.40 6.58
N ARG A 43 -1.45 -0.27 7.03
CA ARG A 43 -0.70 0.67 6.18
C ARG A 43 0.65 0.05 5.80
N ARG A 44 1.03 0.09 4.52
CA ARG A 44 2.30 -0.42 4.01
C ARG A 44 2.94 0.56 3.02
N VAL A 45 4.26 0.68 3.06
CA VAL A 45 5.06 1.30 2.00
C VAL A 45 6.05 0.29 1.42
N ASN A 46 5.99 0.12 0.10
CA ASN A 46 6.94 -0.65 -0.70
C ASN A 46 8.09 0.26 -1.12
N VAL A 47 9.27 0.04 -0.52
CA VAL A 47 10.44 0.89 -0.72
C VAL A 47 11.31 0.30 -1.83
N PRO A 48 11.69 1.07 -2.85
CA PRO A 48 12.52 0.57 -3.95
C PRO A 48 14.02 0.56 -3.61
N PHE A 49 14.74 -0.38 -4.22
CA PHE A 49 16.19 -0.37 -4.26
C PHE A 49 16.70 0.59 -5.34
N THR A 50 17.85 1.23 -5.09
CA THR A 50 18.61 1.98 -6.10
C THR A 50 20.09 1.62 -6.05
N THR A 51 20.75 1.71 -7.20
CA THR A 51 22.22 1.67 -7.29
C THR A 51 22.85 3.04 -7.10
N GLY A 52 22.05 4.10 -6.99
CA GLY A 52 22.53 5.45 -6.69
C GLY A 52 23.19 5.50 -5.31
N VAL A 53 24.25 6.29 -5.21
CA VAL A 53 24.97 6.56 -3.97
C VAL A 53 25.01 8.06 -3.74
N GLU A 54 25.13 8.47 -2.48
CA GLU A 54 25.22 9.89 -2.10
C GLU A 54 26.35 10.62 -2.85
N PRO A 55 26.13 11.87 -3.33
CA PRO A 55 24.91 12.67 -3.19
C PRO A 55 23.83 12.39 -4.27
N ASP A 56 24.11 11.52 -5.24
CA ASP A 56 23.34 11.31 -6.46
C ASP A 56 22.26 10.21 -6.33
N ILE A 57 21.50 10.22 -5.23
CA ILE A 57 20.37 9.31 -5.04
C ILE A 57 19.12 9.89 -5.72
N PRO A 58 18.54 9.22 -6.73
CA PRO A 58 17.42 9.75 -7.50
C PRO A 58 16.21 10.00 -6.60
N VAL A 59 15.76 11.26 -6.53
CA VAL A 59 14.60 11.64 -5.72
C VAL A 59 13.27 11.15 -6.29
N PRO A 60 13.01 11.25 -7.61
CA PRO A 60 11.75 10.73 -8.18
C PRO A 60 11.54 9.23 -7.96
N ASP A 61 12.63 8.46 -7.82
CA ASP A 61 12.58 7.00 -7.66
C ASP A 61 12.10 6.56 -6.27
N ARG A 62 12.07 7.46 -5.29
CA ARG A 62 11.74 7.16 -3.89
C ARG A 62 10.27 6.76 -3.76
N ALA A 63 9.98 5.78 -2.89
CA ALA A 63 8.62 5.61 -2.41
C ALA A 63 8.19 6.88 -1.67
N ILE A 64 6.89 7.17 -1.67
CA ILE A 64 6.32 8.28 -0.91
C ILE A 64 5.08 7.82 -0.16
N LEU A 65 4.85 8.35 1.04
CA LEU A 65 3.60 8.25 1.79
C LEU A 65 3.31 9.61 2.43
N TRP A 66 2.11 9.80 2.97
CA TRP A 66 1.74 11.06 3.61
C TRP A 66 0.78 10.91 4.79
N TYR A 67 0.77 11.91 5.66
CA TYR A 67 -0.14 12.06 6.79
C TYR A 67 -0.16 13.52 7.28
N GLY A 68 -1.10 13.83 8.17
CA GLY A 68 -1.30 15.19 8.69
C GLY A 68 -2.22 16.03 7.80
N GLU A 69 -2.30 17.32 8.10
CA GLU A 69 -3.20 18.26 7.43
C GLU A 69 -2.57 19.67 7.40
N VAL A 70 -3.09 20.55 6.56
CA VAL A 70 -2.60 21.94 6.45
C VAL A 70 -3.63 22.88 7.06
N GLY A 71 -3.21 23.72 8.00
CA GLY A 71 -4.09 24.70 8.66
C GLY A 71 -3.32 25.85 9.29
N PRO A 72 -4.01 26.90 9.77
CA PRO A 72 -3.36 28.10 10.30
C PRO A 72 -3.03 28.02 11.80
N THR A 73 -3.14 26.83 12.40
CA THR A 73 -2.82 26.55 13.81
C THR A 73 -1.72 25.48 13.85
N THR A 74 -1.75 24.53 14.80
CA THR A 74 -0.72 23.48 15.00
C THR A 74 -0.70 22.38 13.93
N GLN A 75 -1.37 22.59 12.80
CA GLN A 75 -1.48 21.54 11.80
C GLN A 75 -0.25 21.56 10.91
N SER A 76 0.54 20.49 10.99
CA SER A 76 1.53 20.17 9.98
C SER A 76 1.15 18.94 9.15
N TYR A 77 1.57 18.99 7.89
CA TYR A 77 1.39 17.93 6.91
C TYR A 77 2.76 17.39 6.51
N THR A 78 2.89 16.08 6.41
CA THR A 78 4.18 15.44 6.08
C THR A 78 4.06 14.51 4.88
N ASP A 79 4.90 14.74 3.88
CA ASP A 79 5.28 13.74 2.89
C ASP A 79 6.54 13.01 3.37
N VAL A 80 6.53 11.68 3.44
CA VAL A 80 7.74 10.89 3.77
C VAL A 80 8.21 10.11 2.54
N ARG A 81 9.48 10.30 2.18
CA ARG A 81 10.11 9.69 0.99
C ARG A 81 11.15 8.66 1.42
N LEU A 82 11.07 7.45 0.88
CA LEU A 82 11.94 6.33 1.28
C LEU A 82 12.64 5.69 0.08
N ILE A 83 13.92 5.37 0.24
CA ILE A 83 14.70 4.60 -0.73
C ILE A 83 15.88 3.93 -0.03
N TYR A 84 16.36 2.82 -0.57
CA TYR A 84 17.53 2.14 -0.01
C TYR A 84 18.50 1.71 -1.11
N ASN A 85 19.78 1.62 -0.75
CA ASN A 85 20.83 1.09 -1.62
C ASN A 85 21.64 0.01 -0.86
N SER A 86 22.80 -0.37 -1.39
CA SER A 86 23.66 -1.38 -0.75
C SER A 86 24.20 -0.97 0.61
N ASP A 87 24.19 0.33 0.94
CA ASP A 87 24.95 0.89 2.05
C ASP A 87 24.04 1.41 3.16
N LYS A 88 22.95 2.09 2.80
CA LYS A 88 22.07 2.77 3.75
C LYS A 88 20.58 2.72 3.35
N LEU A 89 19.72 2.80 4.36
CA LEU A 89 18.32 3.23 4.25
C LEU A 89 18.27 4.76 4.32
N HIS A 90 17.51 5.39 3.40
CA HIS A 90 17.28 6.83 3.38
C HIS A 90 15.79 7.10 3.58
N VAL A 91 15.47 7.90 4.61
CA VAL A 91 14.10 8.31 4.94
C VAL A 91 14.08 9.83 5.05
N VAL A 92 13.21 10.49 4.28
CA VAL A 92 13.11 11.95 4.27
C VAL A 92 11.70 12.38 4.66
N PHE A 93 11.59 13.16 5.71
CA PHE A 93 10.37 13.86 6.07
C PHE A 93 10.40 15.22 5.37
N HIS A 94 9.38 15.51 4.55
CA HIS A 94 9.10 16.83 3.99
C HIS A 94 7.85 17.36 4.70
N ILE A 95 8.06 18.36 5.55
CA ILE A 95 7.07 18.82 6.52
C ILE A 95 6.63 20.22 6.09
N ILE A 96 5.35 20.36 5.76
CA ILE A 96 4.67 21.64 5.59
C ILE A 96 4.26 22.08 6.99
N ASP A 97 4.91 23.13 7.47
CA ASP A 97 4.78 23.67 8.81
C ASP A 97 4.92 25.21 8.75
N GLN A 98 4.02 25.91 9.45
CA GLN A 98 3.88 27.35 9.38
C GLN A 98 4.87 28.08 10.28
N TYR A 99 5.21 27.53 11.45
CA TYR A 99 6.02 28.22 12.45
C TYR A 99 7.15 27.33 12.92
N LEU A 100 8.38 27.72 12.59
CA LEU A 100 9.51 26.81 12.76
C LEU A 100 10.25 27.08 14.08
N TYR A 101 10.16 26.16 15.04
CA TYR A 101 10.81 26.22 16.34
C TYR A 101 11.79 25.08 16.61
N TYR A 102 12.93 25.45 17.18
CA TYR A 102 13.98 24.51 17.59
C TYR A 102 14.68 24.97 18.88
N ASP A 103 15.26 24.01 19.58
CA ASP A 103 16.18 24.20 20.68
C ASP A 103 17.62 24.35 20.16
N PRO A 104 18.35 25.42 20.54
CA PRO A 104 19.78 25.55 20.22
C PRO A 104 20.68 24.52 20.94
N THR A 105 20.19 23.85 21.97
CA THR A 105 20.96 22.93 22.82
C THR A 105 20.13 21.72 23.27
N PRO A 106 19.53 20.94 22.35
CA PRO A 106 18.57 19.92 22.74
C PRO A 106 19.21 18.77 23.51
N THR A 107 18.47 18.23 24.46
CA THR A 107 18.76 16.93 25.07
C THR A 107 17.90 15.85 24.44
N ALA A 108 18.36 14.60 24.53
CA ALA A 108 17.72 13.45 23.89
C ALA A 108 16.24 13.28 24.28
N GLY A 109 15.91 13.53 25.56
CA GLY A 109 14.55 13.40 26.08
C GLY A 109 13.65 14.61 25.81
N GLU A 110 14.21 15.75 25.42
CA GLU A 110 13.45 16.99 25.16
C GLU A 110 13.17 17.20 23.67
N MET A 111 13.88 16.49 22.78
CA MET A 111 13.70 16.62 21.33
C MET A 111 12.26 16.51 20.84
N PRO A 112 11.42 15.59 21.36
CA PRO A 112 10.04 15.51 20.92
C PRO A 112 9.20 16.76 21.21
N ASN A 113 9.66 17.69 22.06
CA ASN A 113 8.91 18.92 22.41
C ASN A 113 9.21 20.10 21.45
N TRP A 114 9.88 19.85 20.33
CA TRP A 114 10.29 20.85 19.34
C TRP A 114 10.02 20.30 17.94
N ASP A 115 10.21 21.10 16.90
CA ASP A 115 10.09 20.61 15.53
C ASP A 115 11.11 19.51 15.27
N ALA A 116 10.61 18.28 15.23
CA ALA A 116 11.42 17.08 15.15
C ALA A 116 10.69 16.00 14.37
N ALA A 117 11.45 15.03 13.90
CA ALA A 117 10.91 13.82 13.30
C ALA A 117 11.47 12.60 14.02
N THR A 118 10.60 11.63 14.30
CA THR A 118 10.99 10.33 14.84
C THR A 118 10.64 9.22 13.86
N LEU A 119 11.64 8.37 13.58
CA LEU A 119 11.55 7.17 12.78
C LEU A 119 11.69 5.94 13.69
N TYR A 120 10.69 5.06 13.65
CA TYR A 120 10.71 3.77 14.34
C TYR A 120 10.82 2.63 13.31
N LEU A 121 11.70 1.67 13.58
CA LEU A 121 11.90 0.48 12.76
C LEU A 121 11.84 -0.77 13.64
N ASP A 122 11.09 -1.79 13.22
CA ASP A 122 11.12 -3.11 13.84
C ASP A 122 11.53 -4.14 12.80
N LEU A 123 12.68 -4.79 13.00
CA LEU A 123 13.23 -5.70 11.99
C LEU A 123 12.43 -7.02 11.86
N ASP A 124 11.60 -7.35 12.86
CA ASP A 124 10.76 -8.55 12.88
C ASP A 124 9.35 -8.31 12.32
N GLY A 125 9.04 -7.07 11.94
CA GLY A 125 7.74 -6.67 11.38
C GLY A 125 6.90 -5.85 12.36
N ALA A 126 5.73 -5.39 11.92
CA ALA A 126 4.76 -4.67 12.76
C ALA A 126 4.08 -5.63 13.75
N SER A 127 4.81 -6.09 14.76
CA SER A 127 4.37 -7.11 15.71
C SER A 127 5.01 -6.89 17.09
N GLY A 128 4.41 -7.42 18.15
CA GLY A 128 4.92 -7.26 19.51
C GLY A 128 4.29 -6.10 20.27
N GLY A 129 4.16 -6.27 21.59
CA GLY A 129 3.51 -5.30 22.49
C GLY A 129 4.47 -4.34 23.20
N ALA A 130 5.77 -4.45 22.95
CA ALA A 130 6.83 -3.60 23.48
C ALA A 130 8.03 -3.62 22.53
N PRO A 131 8.79 -2.52 22.39
CA PRO A 131 10.01 -2.51 21.58
C PRO A 131 11.09 -3.38 22.22
N ASP A 132 11.77 -4.19 21.42
CA ASP A 132 12.81 -5.11 21.85
C ASP A 132 14.16 -4.84 21.16
N ALA A 133 15.11 -5.78 21.26
CA ALA A 133 16.45 -5.62 20.71
C ALA A 133 16.50 -5.46 19.18
N ASN A 134 15.42 -5.77 18.47
CA ASN A 134 15.24 -5.58 17.03
C ASN A 134 14.40 -4.34 16.69
N SER A 135 13.95 -3.59 17.70
CA SER A 135 13.26 -2.31 17.52
C SER A 135 14.24 -1.14 17.70
N TYR A 136 14.22 -0.21 16.76
CA TYR A 136 15.07 0.97 16.70
C TYR A 136 14.23 2.24 16.63
N GLN A 137 14.69 3.29 17.30
CA GLN A 137 14.14 4.64 17.20
C GLN A 137 15.26 5.60 16.84
N PHE A 138 15.02 6.45 15.84
CA PHE A 138 15.90 7.54 15.44
C PHE A 138 15.10 8.82 15.51
N ILE A 139 15.59 9.81 16.24
CA ILE A 139 14.97 11.14 16.32
C ILE A 139 15.96 12.18 15.83
N GLY A 140 15.48 13.17 15.09
CA GLY A 140 16.26 14.32 14.66
C GLY A 140 15.41 15.57 14.68
N GLN A 141 15.96 16.65 15.22
CA GLN A 141 15.29 17.94 15.32
C GLN A 141 15.64 18.83 14.11
N LEU A 142 14.77 19.78 13.78
CA LEU A 142 15.14 21.00 13.05
C LEU A 142 16.38 21.66 13.69
N ASP A 143 17.22 22.31 12.89
CA ASP A 143 18.28 23.18 13.42
C ASP A 143 18.55 24.41 12.55
N ALA A 144 19.08 25.46 13.18
CA ALA A 144 19.60 26.62 12.48
C ALA A 144 20.92 26.26 11.76
N LEU A 145 20.81 25.91 10.46
CA LEU A 145 21.92 25.57 9.55
C LEU A 145 23.07 26.60 9.53
N ASN A 146 22.80 27.84 9.96
CA ASN A 146 23.74 28.95 10.00
C ASN A 146 24.63 28.92 11.26
N ALA A 147 24.13 28.31 12.35
CA ALA A 147 24.82 28.15 13.62
C ALA A 147 25.58 26.82 13.71
N ASN A 148 25.07 25.77 13.05
CA ASN A 148 25.67 24.44 13.02
C ASN A 148 25.92 24.02 11.57
N GLN A 149 27.18 24.02 11.11
CA GLN A 149 27.50 23.45 9.79
C GLN A 149 27.10 21.97 9.77
N GLN A 150 26.53 21.48 8.65
CA GLN A 150 25.98 20.12 8.50
C GLN A 150 26.88 18.96 9.01
N ALA A 151 28.20 19.15 9.09
CA ALA A 151 29.16 18.18 9.61
C ALA A 151 29.37 18.21 11.14
N GLN A 152 28.65 19.06 11.88
CA GLN A 152 28.80 19.30 13.32
C GLN A 152 27.43 19.35 14.04
N ARG A 153 26.56 18.35 13.81
CA ARG A 153 25.27 18.17 14.51
C ARG A 153 25.28 17.20 15.71
N PRO A 154 26.35 17.02 16.53
CA PRO A 154 26.45 15.89 17.47
C PRO A 154 25.46 15.89 18.65
N ASN A 155 24.46 16.80 18.68
CA ASN A 155 23.39 16.82 19.68
C ASN A 155 22.00 17.00 19.06
N TYR A 156 21.87 16.98 17.72
CA TYR A 156 20.60 17.22 17.03
C TYR A 156 19.93 15.95 16.50
N ASP A 157 20.53 14.81 16.79
CA ASP A 157 20.00 13.50 16.50
C ASP A 157 20.38 12.49 17.59
N PHE A 158 19.45 11.60 17.92
CA PHE A 158 19.66 10.53 18.90
C PHE A 158 19.07 9.22 18.40
N ALA A 159 19.63 8.12 18.88
CA ALA A 159 19.18 6.78 18.56
C ALA A 159 18.90 5.98 19.82
N TYR A 160 17.93 5.08 19.73
CA TYR A 160 17.55 4.18 20.81
C TYR A 160 17.31 2.78 20.27
N VAL A 161 17.51 1.80 21.15
CA VAL A 161 17.18 0.38 20.91
C VAL A 161 16.19 -0.07 21.98
N GLY A 162 15.21 -0.87 21.59
CA GLY A 162 14.23 -1.43 22.50
C GLY A 162 14.86 -2.38 23.52
N ASN A 163 14.27 -2.43 24.72
CA ASN A 163 14.76 -3.26 25.83
C ASN A 163 13.72 -4.28 26.34
N GLY A 164 12.63 -4.48 25.60
CA GLY A 164 11.51 -5.34 25.95
C GLY A 164 10.44 -4.68 26.84
N SER A 165 10.64 -3.41 27.22
CA SER A 165 9.68 -2.62 28.01
C SER A 165 9.57 -1.15 27.57
N GLY A 166 10.54 -0.67 26.78
CA GLY A 166 10.66 0.69 26.31
C GLY A 166 12.02 0.88 25.63
N TRP A 167 12.55 2.10 25.67
CA TRP A 167 13.71 2.50 24.89
C TRP A 167 14.96 2.72 25.74
N THR A 168 16.13 2.36 25.21
CA THR A 168 17.44 2.67 25.80
C THR A 168 18.25 3.46 24.78
N GLU A 169 18.74 4.64 25.17
CA GLU A 169 19.59 5.47 24.31
C GLU A 169 20.88 4.73 23.95
N MET A 170 21.26 4.77 22.68
CA MET A 170 22.40 4.07 22.13
C MET A 170 23.15 4.96 21.14
N ASN A 171 24.48 4.91 21.18
CA ASN A 171 25.32 5.59 20.20
C ASN A 171 25.42 4.74 18.91
N LEU A 172 24.39 4.82 18.07
CA LEU A 172 24.37 4.21 16.75
C LEU A 172 24.91 5.20 15.70
N ALA A 173 25.67 4.71 14.73
CA ALA A 173 26.11 5.55 13.62
C ALA A 173 24.94 5.82 12.65
N PHE A 174 24.55 7.07 12.45
CA PHE A 174 23.66 7.48 11.36
C PHE A 174 23.92 8.96 11.07
N GLU A 175 23.36 9.47 9.98
CA GLU A 175 23.45 10.88 9.64
C GLU A 175 22.04 11.46 9.51
N THR A 176 21.86 12.68 10.03
CA THR A 176 20.72 13.52 9.68
C THR A 176 21.15 14.72 8.85
N ALA A 177 20.31 15.12 7.89
CA ALA A 177 20.51 16.35 7.11
C ALA A 177 19.21 17.14 7.05
N VAL A 178 19.27 18.41 7.44
CA VAL A 178 18.11 19.31 7.51
C VAL A 178 18.15 20.37 6.40
N GLY A 179 16.97 20.74 5.92
CA GLY A 179 16.75 21.89 5.04
C GLY A 179 15.51 22.67 5.45
N THR A 180 15.53 23.99 5.31
CA THR A 180 14.42 24.87 5.71
C THR A 180 13.96 25.72 4.54
N GLN A 181 12.68 26.08 4.51
CA GLN A 181 12.12 27.10 3.62
C GLN A 181 11.54 28.26 4.45
N THR A 182 12.43 28.87 5.25
CA THR A 182 12.12 30.03 6.08
C THR A 182 12.56 31.33 5.38
N GLU A 183 11.67 32.32 5.36
CA GLU A 183 11.97 33.68 4.92
C GLU A 183 12.06 34.66 6.10
N THR A 184 11.51 34.27 7.25
CA THR A 184 11.34 35.12 8.44
C THR A 184 12.34 34.79 9.56
N GLY A 185 12.96 33.61 9.48
CA GLY A 185 13.86 33.05 10.50
C GLY A 185 13.13 32.05 11.41
N LEU A 186 13.88 31.42 12.31
CA LEU A 186 13.34 30.43 13.24
C LEU A 186 12.94 31.07 14.58
N ASN A 187 12.21 30.32 15.42
CA ASN A 187 11.81 30.65 16.78
C ASN A 187 11.03 31.97 16.90
N ASN A 188 10.05 32.16 16.03
CA ASN A 188 9.17 33.33 16.02
C ASN A 188 7.77 32.96 15.49
N GLN A 189 6.83 33.90 15.60
CA GLN A 189 5.44 33.72 15.13
C GLN A 189 5.19 34.32 13.74
N GLU A 190 6.19 34.32 12.87
CA GLU A 190 6.05 34.71 11.48
C GLU A 190 5.95 33.45 10.61
N SER A 191 5.17 33.54 9.52
CA SER A 191 4.83 32.36 8.72
C SER A 191 5.95 32.00 7.74
N ASP A 192 6.34 30.75 7.76
CA ASP A 192 7.24 30.12 6.81
C ASP A 192 6.51 29.04 5.99
N ALA A 193 7.26 28.25 5.22
CA ALA A 193 6.71 27.21 4.33
C ALA A 193 7.01 25.77 4.77
N GLY A 194 7.83 25.60 5.81
CA GLY A 194 8.19 24.28 6.34
C GLY A 194 9.67 23.93 6.24
N TRP A 195 9.95 22.65 6.50
CA TRP A 195 11.31 22.12 6.60
C TRP A 195 11.36 20.64 6.22
N ASN A 196 12.57 20.11 6.06
CA ASN A 196 12.79 18.69 5.81
C ASN A 196 13.96 18.17 6.62
N ILE A 197 13.90 16.88 6.93
CA ILE A 197 15.00 16.14 7.55
C ILE A 197 15.15 14.78 6.87
N THR A 198 16.39 14.45 6.53
CA THR A 198 16.80 13.18 5.94
C THR A 198 17.55 12.36 6.98
N PHE A 199 17.08 11.15 7.27
CA PHE A 199 17.81 10.11 7.99
C PHE A 199 18.56 9.21 7.00
N ARG A 200 19.85 8.98 7.24
CA ARG A 200 20.68 8.04 6.49
C ARG A 200 21.24 7.00 7.44
N ILE A 201 20.68 5.81 7.41
CA ILE A 201 20.96 4.75 8.39
C ILE A 201 21.78 3.65 7.70
N PRO A 202 23.08 3.49 8.02
CA PRO A 202 23.87 2.36 7.56
C PRO A 202 23.31 1.03 8.04
N TRP A 203 23.35 0.00 7.18
CA TRP A 203 22.88 -1.34 7.57
C TRP A 203 23.60 -1.90 8.79
N SER A 204 24.89 -1.58 8.93
CA SER A 204 25.71 -1.99 10.08
C SER A 204 25.18 -1.45 11.41
N SER A 205 24.50 -0.30 11.39
CA SER A 205 23.92 0.32 12.58
C SER A 205 22.68 -0.43 13.07
N LEU A 206 22.07 -1.23 12.19
CA LEU A 206 20.98 -2.15 12.48
C LEU A 206 21.48 -3.60 12.67
N GLY A 207 22.80 -3.80 12.78
CA GLY A 207 23.41 -5.13 12.90
C GLY A 207 23.44 -5.95 11.61
N LEU A 208 23.21 -5.33 10.44
CA LEU A 208 23.12 -6.01 9.15
C LEU A 208 24.36 -5.76 8.28
N SER A 209 24.71 -6.74 7.45
CA SER A 209 25.83 -6.62 6.48
C SER A 209 25.45 -5.96 5.16
N GLY A 210 24.17 -5.65 4.95
CA GLY A 210 23.61 -5.13 3.71
C GLY A 210 22.08 -5.04 3.80
N PRO A 211 21.40 -4.62 2.71
CA PRO A 211 19.96 -4.51 2.71
C PRO A 211 19.29 -5.88 2.87
N PRO A 212 18.09 -5.94 3.49
CA PRO A 212 17.28 -7.15 3.53
C PRO A 212 16.93 -7.68 2.13
N ALA A 213 16.54 -8.95 2.06
CA ALA A 213 16.09 -9.56 0.82
C ALA A 213 14.82 -8.88 0.31
N ASN A 214 14.66 -8.84 -1.02
CA ASN A 214 13.43 -8.35 -1.65
C ASN A 214 12.21 -9.13 -1.12
N GLY A 215 11.17 -8.40 -0.73
CA GLY A 215 9.96 -8.92 -0.10
C GLY A 215 9.98 -8.98 1.42
N THR A 216 11.12 -8.71 2.08
CA THR A 216 11.18 -8.60 3.56
C THR A 216 10.27 -7.47 4.03
N VAL A 217 9.58 -7.66 5.15
CA VAL A 217 8.67 -6.68 5.75
C VAL A 217 9.14 -6.35 7.17
N TRP A 218 9.32 -5.06 7.44
CA TRP A 218 9.63 -4.49 8.76
C TRP A 218 8.44 -3.71 9.30
N GLY A 219 8.40 -3.51 10.62
CA GLY A 219 7.56 -2.49 11.25
C GLY A 219 8.12 -1.11 10.95
N LEU A 220 7.24 -0.16 10.63
CA LEU A 220 7.60 1.23 10.37
C LEU A 220 6.63 2.14 11.09
N GLY A 221 7.18 2.99 11.95
CA GLY A 221 6.46 4.06 12.60
C GLY A 221 7.10 5.41 12.30
N LEU A 222 6.29 6.44 12.15
CA LEU A 222 6.75 7.80 11.84
C LEU A 222 5.96 8.78 12.71
N THR A 223 6.67 9.71 13.35
CA THR A 223 6.07 10.82 14.09
C THR A 223 6.71 12.12 13.63
N THR A 224 5.86 13.10 13.30
CA THR A 224 6.25 14.51 13.16
C THR A 224 5.85 15.21 14.45
N HIS A 225 6.81 15.87 15.08
CA HIS A 225 6.65 16.71 16.26
C HIS A 225 6.64 18.16 15.80
N ASP A 226 5.66 18.93 16.27
CA ASP A 226 5.37 20.31 15.85
C ASP A 226 5.30 21.21 17.09
N GLU A 227 6.08 22.28 17.14
CA GLU A 227 6.06 23.27 18.23
C GLU A 227 5.89 24.67 17.65
N ASP A 228 4.80 25.35 18.02
CA ASP A 228 4.47 26.68 17.50
C ASP A 228 4.83 27.83 18.46
N GLY A 229 5.54 27.54 19.55
CA GLY A 229 5.79 28.43 20.70
C GLY A 229 4.56 28.62 21.61
N THR A 230 3.35 28.30 21.12
CA THR A 230 2.08 28.43 21.84
C THR A 230 1.33 27.13 22.01
N ALA A 231 1.69 26.12 21.23
CA ALA A 231 1.07 24.82 21.22
C ALA A 231 2.02 23.79 20.61
N HIS A 232 1.76 22.52 20.95
CA HIS A 232 2.57 21.39 20.55
C HIS A 232 1.67 20.26 20.06
N GLU A 233 1.99 19.67 18.92
CA GLU A 233 1.23 18.57 18.33
C GLU A 233 2.14 17.48 17.75
N ASP A 234 1.70 16.23 17.91
CA ASP A 234 2.31 15.07 17.28
C ASP A 234 1.38 14.51 16.19
N ARG A 235 1.92 14.29 15.00
CA ARG A 235 1.23 13.60 13.90
C ARG A 235 1.93 12.30 13.58
N ASN A 236 1.15 11.22 13.50
CA ASN A 236 1.69 9.87 13.36
C ASN A 236 1.31 9.20 12.03
N TRP A 237 2.20 8.35 11.54
CA TRP A 237 1.89 7.30 10.59
C TRP A 237 2.35 5.93 11.14
N PRO A 238 1.45 4.93 11.17
CA PRO A 238 0.01 5.04 10.94
C PRO A 238 -0.68 5.86 12.06
N GLU A 239 -1.92 6.24 11.84
CA GLU A 239 -2.71 7.15 12.68
C GLU A 239 -2.92 6.63 14.12
N GLY A 240 -2.85 5.30 14.30
CA GLY A 240 -2.96 4.62 15.59
C GLY A 240 -1.63 4.23 16.24
N LEU A 241 -0.50 4.76 15.74
CA LEU A 241 0.82 4.41 16.24
C LEU A 241 0.95 4.68 17.75
N SER A 242 1.50 3.70 18.44
CA SER A 242 2.09 3.83 19.77
C SER A 242 3.58 3.51 19.68
N SER A 243 4.43 4.45 20.09
CA SER A 243 5.89 4.30 20.06
C SER A 243 6.40 3.13 20.93
N ASN A 244 5.58 2.65 21.88
CA ASN A 244 5.92 1.53 22.75
C ASN A 244 5.21 0.22 22.37
N SER A 245 4.54 0.13 21.22
CA SER A 245 3.88 -1.10 20.78
C SER A 245 4.07 -1.31 19.28
N PRO A 246 5.11 -2.03 18.84
CA PRO A 246 5.39 -2.21 17.42
C PRO A 246 4.28 -2.91 16.62
N ALA A 247 3.39 -3.65 17.27
CA ALA A 247 2.16 -4.18 16.66
C ALA A 247 1.18 -3.10 16.16
N THR A 248 1.34 -1.84 16.58
CA THR A 248 0.53 -0.71 16.11
C THR A 248 1.15 0.04 14.93
N TRP A 249 2.38 -0.33 14.54
CA TRP A 249 3.11 0.35 13.46
C TRP A 249 2.61 -0.10 12.08
N GLY A 250 2.97 0.68 11.07
CA GLY A 250 2.77 0.31 9.67
C GLY A 250 3.84 -0.66 9.20
N GLN A 251 3.82 -0.98 7.91
CA GLN A 251 4.76 -1.91 7.31
C GLN A 251 5.68 -1.20 6.32
N MET A 252 6.97 -1.51 6.37
CA MET A 252 7.93 -1.19 5.32
C MET A 252 8.33 -2.48 4.62
N ARG A 253 7.99 -2.61 3.34
CA ARG A 253 8.36 -3.76 2.51
C ARG A 253 9.52 -3.39 1.60
N PHE A 254 10.57 -4.20 1.59
CA PHE A 254 11.70 -4.03 0.68
C PHE A 254 11.32 -4.50 -0.73
N GLY A 255 11.40 -3.60 -1.71
CA GLY A 255 11.04 -3.83 -3.09
C GLY A 255 9.57 -3.62 -3.40
N LEU A 256 9.24 -3.61 -4.70
CA LEU A 256 7.89 -3.37 -5.21
C LEU A 256 7.02 -4.62 -5.10
N PRO A 257 5.68 -4.46 -5.00
CA PRO A 257 4.79 -5.60 -5.05
C PRO A 257 4.80 -6.19 -6.47
N THR A 258 4.61 -7.51 -6.55
CA THR A 258 4.51 -8.23 -7.82
C THR A 258 3.28 -9.11 -7.76
N TYR A 259 2.51 -9.14 -8.85
CA TYR A 259 1.37 -10.01 -8.97
C TYR A 259 1.68 -11.17 -9.91
N THR A 260 1.31 -12.38 -9.50
CA THR A 260 1.28 -13.55 -10.37
C THR A 260 -0.14 -14.09 -10.35
N PRO A 261 -0.83 -14.15 -11.49
CA PRO A 261 -2.18 -14.70 -11.55
C PRO A 261 -2.24 -16.13 -10.97
N PRO A 262 -3.34 -16.51 -10.31
CA PRO A 262 -3.54 -17.89 -9.86
C PRO A 262 -3.32 -18.90 -10.99
N SER A 263 -2.69 -20.03 -10.65
CA SER A 263 -2.55 -21.14 -11.60
C SER A 263 -3.88 -21.83 -11.86
N GLY A 264 -4.07 -22.37 -13.07
CA GLY A 264 -5.24 -23.21 -13.38
C GLY A 264 -6.50 -22.43 -13.81
N VAL A 265 -6.37 -21.12 -14.04
CA VAL A 265 -7.41 -20.27 -14.63
C VAL A 265 -7.69 -20.72 -16.07
N THR A 266 -8.97 -20.79 -16.43
CA THR A 266 -9.41 -21.19 -17.78
C THR A 266 -10.27 -20.13 -18.46
N GLY A 267 -10.11 -20.01 -19.78
CA GLY A 267 -10.74 -18.94 -20.53
C GLY A 267 -10.14 -17.57 -20.22
N SER A 268 -10.50 -16.57 -21.03
CA SER A 268 -10.11 -15.18 -20.83
C SER A 268 -11.20 -14.28 -21.37
N ASN A 269 -11.67 -13.34 -20.57
CA ASN A 269 -12.57 -12.27 -20.95
C ASN A 269 -11.99 -10.94 -20.48
N THR A 270 -12.45 -9.84 -21.08
CA THR A 270 -12.02 -8.49 -20.70
C THR A 270 -13.25 -7.65 -20.38
N VAL A 271 -13.17 -6.87 -19.31
CA VAL A 271 -14.12 -5.82 -18.97
C VAL A 271 -13.41 -4.47 -18.95
N THR A 272 -14.08 -3.45 -19.48
CA THR A 272 -13.61 -2.06 -19.49
C THR A 272 -14.52 -1.26 -18.57
N ILE A 273 -13.92 -0.57 -17.60
CA ILE A 273 -14.62 0.25 -16.62
C ILE A 273 -14.14 1.69 -16.82
N ARG A 274 -15.07 2.56 -17.18
CA ARG A 274 -14.84 3.97 -17.50
C ARG A 274 -16.12 4.75 -17.19
N GLN A 275 -15.99 6.00 -16.73
CA GLN A 275 -17.15 6.82 -16.38
C GLN A 275 -18.20 6.87 -17.50
N GLY A 276 -19.42 6.43 -17.17
CA GLY A 276 -20.60 6.37 -18.05
C GLY A 276 -20.64 5.18 -19.02
N GLU A 277 -19.55 4.43 -19.18
CA GLU A 277 -19.51 3.25 -20.05
C GLU A 277 -20.23 2.08 -19.38
N ASN A 278 -21.20 1.48 -20.07
CA ASN A 278 -22.07 0.43 -19.54
C ASN A 278 -22.76 0.78 -18.20
N GLY A 279 -22.95 2.08 -17.93
CA GLY A 279 -23.56 2.56 -16.68
C GLY A 279 -22.60 2.63 -15.48
N ALA A 280 -21.30 2.41 -15.67
CA ALA A 280 -20.31 2.53 -14.60
C ALA A 280 -20.24 3.97 -14.07
N ASN A 281 -20.20 4.10 -12.74
CA ASN A 281 -19.94 5.36 -12.04
C ASN A 281 -18.51 5.32 -11.48
N VAL A 282 -17.62 6.13 -12.06
CA VAL A 282 -16.20 6.23 -11.70
C VAL A 282 -15.96 7.66 -11.18
N PRO A 283 -16.28 7.95 -9.91
CA PRO A 283 -15.97 9.26 -9.34
C PRO A 283 -14.47 9.43 -9.28
N ASP A 284 -14.01 10.63 -9.65
CA ASP A 284 -12.62 11.04 -9.54
C ASP A 284 -12.51 12.47 -8.99
N GLY A 285 -11.31 12.91 -8.62
CA GLY A 285 -11.12 14.25 -8.08
C GLY A 285 -9.67 14.56 -7.75
N GLN A 286 -9.30 15.83 -7.83
CA GLN A 286 -7.98 16.32 -7.42
C GLN A 286 -8.04 17.08 -6.10
N VAL A 287 -6.93 17.09 -5.37
CA VAL A 287 -6.75 17.85 -4.12
C VAL A 287 -5.42 18.58 -4.11
N GLY A 288 -5.37 19.70 -3.38
CA GLY A 288 -4.19 20.56 -3.28
C GLY A 288 -4.24 21.71 -4.28
N GLY A 289 -3.17 21.89 -5.05
CA GLY A 289 -2.99 23.05 -5.93
C GLY A 289 -3.68 22.98 -7.30
N GLY A 290 -4.23 21.83 -7.69
CA GLY A 290 -4.82 21.65 -9.01
C GLY A 290 -3.88 22.10 -10.15
N THR A 291 -4.41 22.73 -11.21
CA THR A 291 -3.63 23.15 -12.38
C THR A 291 -3.01 24.55 -12.30
N ASP A 292 -3.29 25.32 -11.25
CA ASP A 292 -2.87 26.72 -11.08
C ASP A 292 -2.14 26.98 -9.76
N CYS A 293 -1.66 25.92 -9.10
CA CYS A 293 -0.97 25.95 -7.81
C CYS A 293 -1.80 26.57 -6.67
N GLY A 294 -3.11 26.34 -6.69
CA GLY A 294 -4.04 26.82 -5.67
C GLY A 294 -4.40 28.30 -5.83
N GLY A 295 -3.90 28.97 -6.87
CA GLY A 295 -4.20 30.37 -7.14
C GLY A 295 -3.68 31.34 -6.05
N PRO A 296 -4.29 32.54 -5.93
CA PRO A 296 -3.79 33.62 -5.07
C PRO A 296 -4.24 33.68 -3.58
N PRO A 297 -5.12 32.83 -3.01
CA PRO A 297 -5.57 33.02 -1.63
C PRO A 297 -4.50 32.59 -0.60
N PRO A 298 -4.70 32.94 0.69
CA PRO A 298 -3.77 32.55 1.75
C PRO A 298 -3.70 31.03 1.86
N LEU A 299 -2.49 30.48 1.75
CA LEU A 299 -2.27 29.05 1.71
C LEU A 299 -2.71 28.36 3.01
N TRP A 300 -2.23 28.84 4.17
CA TRP A 300 -2.50 28.23 5.48
C TRP A 300 -3.98 28.15 5.88
N GLY A 301 -4.79 29.16 5.53
CA GLY A 301 -6.19 29.22 5.95
C GLY A 301 -7.20 28.59 4.97
N THR A 302 -6.82 28.43 3.70
CA THR A 302 -7.79 28.11 2.63
C THR A 302 -7.39 26.89 1.80
N TRP A 303 -6.11 26.74 1.49
CA TRP A 303 -5.65 25.81 0.46
C TRP A 303 -5.98 24.35 0.77
N GLY A 304 -5.81 23.94 2.04
CA GLY A 304 -6.10 22.57 2.48
C GLY A 304 -7.58 22.15 2.31
N ASN A 305 -8.46 23.13 2.07
CA ASN A 305 -9.90 22.97 1.94
C ASN A 305 -10.43 23.26 0.53
N PHE A 306 -9.56 23.38 -0.48
CA PHE A 306 -10.01 23.49 -1.86
C PHE A 306 -10.65 22.21 -2.37
N ASN A 307 -11.81 22.38 -3.01
CA ASN A 307 -12.54 21.33 -3.68
C ASN A 307 -12.65 21.64 -5.18
N TYR A 308 -12.39 20.63 -6.00
CA TYR A 308 -12.34 20.72 -7.46
C TYR A 308 -13.41 19.85 -8.12
N ALA A 309 -14.55 19.64 -7.46
CA ALA A 309 -15.61 18.78 -7.98
C ALA A 309 -16.11 19.28 -9.34
N GLY A 310 -16.23 18.34 -10.29
CA GLY A 310 -16.68 18.63 -11.64
C GLY A 310 -15.58 19.09 -12.61
N ASP A 311 -14.32 19.17 -12.16
CA ASP A 311 -13.21 19.56 -13.03
C ASP A 311 -12.97 18.52 -14.13
N PHE A 312 -12.81 18.98 -15.38
CA PHE A 312 -12.59 18.08 -16.53
C PHE A 312 -11.12 17.64 -16.72
N GLN A 313 -10.24 18.12 -15.85
CA GLN A 313 -8.79 17.90 -15.89
C GLN A 313 -8.23 17.81 -14.47
N MET A 314 -7.12 17.10 -14.32
CA MET A 314 -6.43 16.91 -13.04
C MET A 314 -4.94 17.15 -13.16
N ASN A 315 -4.28 17.40 -12.02
CA ASN A 315 -2.83 17.51 -11.90
C ASN A 315 -2.26 16.50 -10.89
N VAL A 316 -1.13 15.89 -11.23
CA VAL A 316 -0.26 15.18 -10.29
C VAL A 316 1.08 15.89 -10.23
N GLN A 317 1.43 16.43 -9.06
CA GLN A 317 2.61 17.29 -8.90
C GLN A 317 3.18 17.26 -7.48
N ASN A 318 4.50 17.13 -7.37
CA ASN A 318 5.27 17.31 -6.14
C ASN A 318 6.64 17.93 -6.48
N GLN A 319 7.31 18.57 -5.54
CA GLN A 319 8.66 19.12 -5.74
C GLN A 319 9.45 19.11 -4.43
N TRP A 320 10.73 19.51 -4.47
CA TRP A 320 11.58 19.54 -3.28
C TRP A 320 11.42 20.84 -2.48
N ASN A 321 11.26 21.96 -3.17
CA ASN A 321 11.13 23.26 -2.51
C ASN A 321 9.74 23.39 -1.89
N LEU A 322 9.66 23.33 -0.56
CA LEU A 322 8.42 23.57 0.18
C LEU A 322 7.90 25.01 -0.01
N GLY A 323 8.72 25.98 -0.40
CA GLY A 323 8.24 27.33 -0.72
C GLY A 323 7.19 27.41 -1.84
N ASP A 324 7.09 26.40 -2.74
CA ASP A 324 5.95 26.28 -3.66
C ASP A 324 5.03 25.08 -3.32
N TRP A 325 4.87 24.70 -2.05
CA TRP A 325 3.97 23.58 -1.65
C TRP A 325 2.52 23.78 -2.10
N GLY A 326 2.10 25.03 -2.32
CA GLY A 326 0.80 25.34 -2.93
C GLY A 326 0.59 24.69 -4.31
N CYS A 327 1.66 24.30 -5.01
CA CYS A 327 1.60 23.55 -6.28
C CYS A 327 1.39 22.04 -6.12
N PHE A 328 1.46 21.49 -4.91
CA PHE A 328 1.38 20.04 -4.71
C PHE A 328 -0.03 19.56 -5.04
N SER A 329 -0.15 18.48 -5.80
CA SER A 329 -1.45 18.00 -6.26
C SER A 329 -1.49 16.48 -6.31
N LYS A 330 -2.54 15.91 -5.72
CA LYS A 330 -2.86 14.47 -5.77
C LYS A 330 -4.16 14.25 -6.54
N TYR A 331 -4.30 13.07 -7.11
CA TYR A 331 -5.51 12.65 -7.80
C TYR A 331 -6.10 11.39 -7.16
N TYR A 332 -7.42 11.32 -7.04
CA TYR A 332 -8.17 10.20 -6.49
C TYR A 332 -9.18 9.68 -7.50
N VAL A 333 -9.36 8.37 -7.57
CA VAL A 333 -10.34 7.72 -8.46
C VAL A 333 -10.84 6.41 -7.86
N THR A 334 -12.13 6.13 -8.02
CA THR A 334 -12.73 4.87 -7.57
C THR A 334 -13.37 4.13 -8.73
N PHE A 335 -12.96 2.88 -8.96
CA PHE A 335 -13.58 1.99 -9.96
C PHE A 335 -14.49 0.97 -9.26
N PRO A 336 -15.78 0.89 -9.63
CA PRO A 336 -16.64 -0.19 -9.16
C PRO A 336 -16.20 -1.49 -9.84
N LEU A 337 -16.20 -2.60 -9.10
CA LEU A 337 -15.78 -3.92 -9.60
C LEU A 337 -16.94 -4.93 -9.72
N ASP A 338 -18.17 -4.47 -9.51
CA ASP A 338 -19.42 -5.24 -9.57
C ASP A 338 -19.73 -5.81 -10.97
N SER A 339 -19.12 -5.24 -12.02
CA SER A 339 -19.18 -5.77 -13.38
C SER A 339 -18.38 -7.06 -13.60
N LEU A 340 -17.46 -7.41 -12.69
CA LEU A 340 -16.75 -8.68 -12.73
C LEU A 340 -17.67 -9.81 -12.21
N PRO A 341 -17.85 -10.92 -12.96
CA PRO A 341 -18.58 -12.08 -12.46
C PRO A 341 -17.92 -12.66 -11.22
N ALA A 342 -18.68 -13.37 -10.37
CA ALA A 342 -18.13 -14.13 -9.25
C ALA A 342 -17.16 -15.24 -9.70
N ASP A 343 -16.32 -15.71 -8.76
CA ASP A 343 -15.39 -16.85 -8.93
C ASP A 343 -14.38 -16.72 -10.08
N GLN A 344 -14.14 -15.48 -10.52
CA GLN A 344 -13.08 -15.17 -11.49
C GLN A 344 -11.75 -14.92 -10.80
N ALA A 345 -10.67 -15.16 -11.53
CA ALA A 345 -9.33 -14.69 -11.18
C ALA A 345 -8.92 -13.57 -12.14
N VAL A 346 -8.33 -12.51 -11.59
CA VAL A 346 -7.71 -11.46 -12.38
C VAL A 346 -6.44 -12.01 -13.03
N LEU A 347 -6.36 -11.93 -14.35
CA LEU A 347 -5.17 -12.29 -15.12
C LEU A 347 -4.27 -11.08 -15.35
N SER A 348 -4.87 -9.93 -15.63
CA SER A 348 -4.18 -8.64 -15.67
C SER A 348 -5.18 -7.50 -15.49
N ALA A 349 -4.75 -6.36 -14.94
CA ALA A 349 -5.55 -5.14 -14.91
C ALA A 349 -4.69 -3.91 -15.14
N ASN A 350 -5.17 -2.99 -15.97
CA ASN A 350 -4.43 -1.78 -16.36
C ASN A 350 -5.28 -0.53 -16.15
N LEU A 351 -4.78 0.41 -15.35
CA LEU A 351 -5.30 1.78 -15.35
C LEU A 351 -4.63 2.54 -16.49
N THR A 352 -5.42 3.16 -17.36
CA THR A 352 -4.94 4.02 -18.44
C THR A 352 -5.56 5.41 -18.34
N MET A 353 -4.71 6.44 -18.39
CA MET A 353 -5.11 7.85 -18.29
C MET A 353 -4.51 8.66 -19.44
N TYR A 354 -5.23 9.68 -19.91
CA TYR A 354 -4.78 10.53 -21.02
C TYR A 354 -4.01 11.75 -20.51
N HIS A 355 -2.68 11.73 -20.66
CA HIS A 355 -1.77 12.85 -20.37
C HIS A 355 -1.79 13.85 -21.53
N PHE A 356 -2.10 15.12 -21.26
CA PHE A 356 -2.24 16.13 -22.31
C PHE A 356 -1.39 17.38 -22.13
N GLY A 357 -0.69 17.54 -21.00
CA GLY A 357 0.16 18.69 -20.77
C GLY A 357 0.98 18.58 -19.49
N ASN A 358 1.89 19.53 -19.29
CA ASN A 358 2.74 19.60 -18.10
C ASN A 358 2.76 21.03 -17.57
N SER A 359 3.17 21.20 -16.32
CA SER A 359 3.63 22.49 -15.81
C SER A 359 4.90 22.91 -16.56
N ASP A 360 4.95 24.16 -17.05
CA ASP A 360 6.00 24.71 -17.94
C ASP A 360 6.71 23.66 -18.82
N PRO A 361 6.18 23.35 -20.02
CA PRO A 361 6.73 22.32 -20.90
C PRO A 361 8.20 22.50 -21.29
N SER A 362 8.78 23.70 -21.13
CA SER A 362 10.19 23.95 -21.46
C SER A 362 11.17 23.52 -20.36
N LEU A 363 10.68 23.40 -19.12
CA LEU A 363 11.48 23.05 -17.94
C LEU A 363 11.04 21.72 -17.30
N ALA A 364 9.90 21.19 -17.71
CA ALA A 364 9.34 19.95 -17.20
C ALA A 364 10.33 18.77 -17.29
N GLN A 365 10.35 17.96 -16.23
CA GLN A 365 11.17 16.75 -16.13
C GLN A 365 10.28 15.51 -16.08
N PRO A 366 10.80 14.31 -16.42
CA PRO A 366 10.09 13.05 -16.18
C PRO A 366 9.67 12.92 -14.72
N SER A 367 8.47 12.38 -14.52
CA SER A 367 7.90 12.14 -13.18
C SER A 367 7.60 10.66 -13.02
N LEU A 368 8.03 10.06 -11.91
CA LEU A 368 7.64 8.69 -11.57
C LEU A 368 6.34 8.74 -10.76
N ILE A 369 5.20 8.63 -11.44
CA ILE A 369 3.89 8.69 -10.80
C ILE A 369 3.56 7.31 -10.22
N GLN A 370 3.30 7.29 -8.92
CA GLN A 370 2.92 6.13 -8.13
C GLN A 370 1.41 6.08 -7.96
N VAL A 371 0.88 4.86 -7.86
CA VAL A 371 -0.54 4.58 -7.57
C VAL A 371 -0.62 3.92 -6.21
N PHE A 372 -1.58 4.38 -5.41
CA PHE A 372 -1.82 3.94 -4.04
C PHE A 372 -3.22 3.38 -3.93
N THR A 373 -3.43 2.30 -3.19
CA THR A 373 -4.76 1.98 -2.67
C THR A 373 -5.10 2.91 -1.51
N VAL A 374 -6.39 3.17 -1.28
CA VAL A 374 -6.87 3.96 -0.14
C VAL A 374 -8.01 3.24 0.59
N ASP A 375 -8.17 3.52 1.88
CA ASP A 375 -8.98 2.71 2.81
C ASP A 375 -10.44 3.17 2.98
N ALA A 376 -10.75 4.40 2.60
CA ALA A 376 -12.07 4.98 2.84
C ALA A 376 -12.78 5.38 1.54
N ASP A 377 -14.11 5.27 1.55
CA ASP A 377 -14.96 5.96 0.60
C ASP A 377 -14.80 7.47 0.75
N TRP A 378 -14.98 8.18 -0.36
CA TRP A 378 -14.90 9.63 -0.40
C TRP A 378 -15.95 10.17 -1.39
N ASN A 379 -16.30 11.44 -1.23
CA ASN A 379 -17.26 12.12 -2.08
C ASN A 379 -16.58 13.28 -2.78
N GLU A 380 -16.64 13.29 -4.11
CA GLU A 380 -16.03 14.31 -4.95
C GLU A 380 -16.43 15.73 -4.53
N SER A 381 -17.69 15.97 -4.15
CA SER A 381 -18.19 17.30 -3.73
C SER A 381 -17.64 17.81 -2.40
N THR A 382 -16.98 16.95 -1.63
CA THR A 382 -16.39 17.30 -0.34
C THR A 382 -14.90 16.96 -0.27
N LEU A 383 -14.32 16.36 -1.31
CA LEU A 383 -12.94 15.92 -1.32
C LEU A 383 -12.00 17.13 -1.33
N VAL A 384 -11.18 17.25 -0.30
CA VAL A 384 -10.16 18.30 -0.12
C VAL A 384 -8.88 17.68 0.41
N TRP A 385 -7.77 18.42 0.41
CA TRP A 385 -6.48 17.89 0.88
C TRP A 385 -6.55 17.34 2.30
N ASN A 386 -7.18 18.08 3.23
CA ASN A 386 -7.23 17.74 4.65
C ASN A 386 -8.17 16.57 4.99
N ASN A 387 -9.09 16.16 4.09
CA ASN A 387 -9.99 15.03 4.35
C ASN A 387 -9.82 13.87 3.35
N ALA A 388 -8.85 13.98 2.44
CA ALA A 388 -8.59 12.94 1.46
C ALA A 388 -8.14 11.65 2.14
N PRO A 389 -8.67 10.48 1.76
CA PRO A 389 -8.27 9.20 2.34
C PRO A 389 -6.76 8.97 2.27
N MET A 390 -6.20 8.41 3.34
CA MET A 390 -4.76 8.14 3.40
C MET A 390 -4.37 6.93 2.54
N ALA A 391 -3.14 6.94 2.05
CA ALA A 391 -2.58 5.80 1.32
C ALA A 391 -2.54 4.54 2.21
N VAL A 392 -2.97 3.41 1.66
CA VAL A 392 -2.81 2.08 2.28
C VAL A 392 -1.52 1.45 1.80
N GLU A 393 -1.33 1.32 0.48
CA GLU A 393 -0.13 0.73 -0.11
C GLU A 393 0.18 1.36 -1.47
N ASN A 394 1.44 1.67 -1.75
CA ASN A 394 1.90 2.03 -3.11
C ASN A 394 2.05 0.75 -3.95
N VAL A 395 1.11 0.55 -4.88
CA VAL A 395 0.91 -0.73 -5.60
C VAL A 395 1.49 -0.74 -7.01
N ALA A 396 1.66 0.42 -7.63
CA ALA A 396 2.19 0.53 -8.99
C ALA A 396 2.91 1.86 -9.20
N ARG A 397 3.72 1.94 -10.27
CA ARG A 397 4.39 3.17 -10.68
C ARG A 397 4.80 3.13 -12.15
N THR A 398 4.71 4.27 -12.81
CA THR A 398 5.09 4.44 -14.23
C THR A 398 5.75 5.79 -14.44
N TRP A 399 6.83 5.81 -15.23
CA TRP A 399 7.46 7.04 -15.67
C TRP A 399 6.58 7.78 -16.68
N VAL A 400 6.32 9.06 -16.41
CA VAL A 400 5.59 9.96 -17.29
C VAL A 400 6.54 11.01 -17.82
N ASN A 401 6.90 10.86 -19.10
CA ASN A 401 7.75 11.82 -19.78
C ASN A 401 6.98 13.11 -20.10
N PRO A 402 7.65 14.28 -20.07
CA PRO A 402 7.03 15.52 -20.46
C PRO A 402 6.59 15.52 -21.92
N LEU A 403 5.43 16.12 -22.19
CA LEU A 403 5.04 16.47 -23.54
C LEU A 403 5.75 17.77 -23.99
N PRO A 404 6.26 17.86 -25.23
CA PRO A 404 6.78 19.12 -25.75
C PRO A 404 5.67 20.16 -25.87
N ALA A 405 6.03 21.45 -25.89
CA ALA A 405 5.06 22.53 -26.09
C ALA A 405 4.27 22.33 -27.40
N GLY A 406 2.94 22.26 -27.29
CA GLY A 406 2.05 21.98 -28.43
C GLY A 406 2.08 20.53 -28.93
N GLY A 407 2.71 19.61 -28.18
CA GLY A 407 2.72 18.18 -28.48
C GLY A 407 1.33 17.53 -28.37
N ALA A 408 1.14 16.42 -29.08
CA ALA A 408 -0.07 15.61 -28.94
C ALA A 408 -0.09 14.91 -27.58
N GLY A 409 -1.26 14.87 -26.93
CA GLY A 409 -1.44 14.08 -25.71
C GLY A 409 -1.32 12.58 -25.97
N GLN A 410 -0.99 11.83 -24.92
CA GLN A 410 -0.70 10.40 -24.97
C GLN A 410 -1.33 9.66 -23.80
N PHE A 411 -1.56 8.37 -23.96
CA PHE A 411 -2.01 7.51 -22.86
C PHE A 411 -0.81 7.04 -22.02
N VAL A 412 -1.01 6.99 -20.71
CA VAL A 412 -0.09 6.43 -19.73
C VAL A 412 -0.80 5.30 -19.00
N THR A 413 -0.09 4.20 -18.76
CA THR A 413 -0.66 2.98 -18.19
C THR A 413 0.08 2.53 -16.94
N TRP A 414 -0.65 2.04 -15.94
CA TRP A 414 -0.14 1.40 -14.74
C TRP A 414 -0.74 0.00 -14.61
N ASP A 415 0.10 -0.98 -14.30
CA ASP A 415 -0.33 -2.35 -13.98
C ASP A 415 -0.89 -2.38 -12.54
N LEU A 416 -2.19 -2.61 -12.42
CA LEU A 416 -2.92 -2.71 -11.16
C LEU A 416 -3.41 -4.13 -10.88
N SER A 417 -2.85 -5.15 -11.54
CA SER A 417 -3.35 -6.53 -11.47
C SER A 417 -3.48 -7.04 -10.04
N GLY A 418 -2.48 -6.77 -9.19
CA GLY A 418 -2.51 -7.16 -7.77
C GLY A 418 -3.59 -6.43 -6.97
N ALA A 419 -3.65 -5.09 -7.09
CA ALA A 419 -4.60 -4.27 -6.37
C ALA A 419 -6.06 -4.59 -6.76
N VAL A 420 -6.32 -4.85 -8.05
CA VAL A 420 -7.65 -5.28 -8.53
C VAL A 420 -7.99 -6.67 -8.00
N ALA A 421 -7.05 -7.62 -8.01
CA ALA A 421 -7.28 -8.95 -7.47
C ALA A 421 -7.65 -8.92 -5.99
N GLU A 422 -6.97 -8.10 -5.19
CA GLU A 422 -7.26 -7.91 -3.76
C GLU A 422 -8.61 -7.22 -3.53
N ALA A 423 -8.88 -6.11 -4.21
CA ALA A 423 -10.15 -5.38 -4.09
C ALA A 423 -11.33 -6.28 -4.49
N TYR A 424 -11.23 -6.98 -5.62
CA TYR A 424 -12.25 -7.92 -6.10
C TYR A 424 -12.46 -9.08 -5.12
N ALA A 425 -11.39 -9.69 -4.60
CA ALA A 425 -11.51 -10.77 -3.62
C ALA A 425 -12.16 -10.32 -2.29
N SER A 426 -11.99 -9.05 -1.92
CA SER A 426 -12.63 -8.45 -0.73
C SER A 426 -14.06 -7.95 -1.00
N GLY A 427 -14.56 -8.03 -2.24
CA GLY A 427 -15.86 -7.50 -2.63
C GLY A 427 -15.96 -5.97 -2.52
N GLN A 428 -14.83 -5.27 -2.61
CA GLN A 428 -14.74 -3.81 -2.50
C GLN A 428 -14.48 -3.18 -3.88
N PRO A 429 -14.91 -1.92 -4.10
CA PRO A 429 -14.43 -1.16 -5.25
C PRO A 429 -12.92 -0.92 -5.14
N LEU A 430 -12.27 -0.70 -6.28
CA LEU A 430 -10.87 -0.30 -6.33
C LEU A 430 -10.78 1.21 -6.10
N ARG A 431 -10.33 1.62 -4.91
CA ARG A 431 -10.12 3.03 -4.54
C ARG A 431 -8.65 3.37 -4.64
N LEU A 432 -8.32 4.40 -5.39
CA LEU A 432 -6.94 4.77 -5.71
C LEU A 432 -6.64 6.23 -5.40
N ALA A 433 -5.37 6.50 -5.08
CA ALA A 433 -4.76 7.81 -5.20
C ALA A 433 -3.52 7.74 -6.12
N LEU A 434 -3.17 8.84 -6.76
CA LEU A 434 -1.98 9.00 -7.59
C LEU A 434 -1.16 10.19 -7.12
N TYR A 435 0.14 9.96 -6.93
CA TYR A 435 1.08 10.99 -6.49
C TYR A 435 2.51 10.70 -6.93
N SER A 436 3.44 11.66 -6.76
CA SER A 436 4.85 11.48 -7.09
C SER A 436 5.77 11.98 -5.96
N ALA A 437 7.01 11.49 -5.96
CA ALA A 437 8.06 11.91 -5.04
C ALA A 437 9.00 12.96 -5.65
N ASP A 438 8.56 13.64 -6.71
CA ASP A 438 9.42 14.47 -7.56
C ASP A 438 10.12 15.60 -6.79
N ASN A 439 11.29 16.02 -7.28
CA ASN A 439 12.04 17.16 -6.75
C ASN A 439 12.00 18.40 -7.65
N ALA A 440 11.78 18.22 -8.95
CA ALA A 440 11.78 19.31 -9.92
C ALA A 440 10.54 20.21 -9.77
N ARG A 441 10.74 21.53 -9.90
CA ARG A 441 9.66 22.54 -9.75
C ARG A 441 8.49 22.34 -10.72
N HIS A 442 8.81 22.12 -11.99
CA HIS A 442 7.85 21.97 -13.08
C HIS A 442 7.50 20.50 -13.35
N SER A 443 7.32 19.72 -12.27
CA SER A 443 7.03 18.28 -12.35
C SER A 443 5.58 17.98 -12.75
N GLY A 444 4.64 18.93 -12.62
CA GLY A 444 3.22 18.67 -12.79
C GLY A 444 2.86 18.05 -14.14
N LYS A 445 2.00 17.03 -14.10
CA LYS A 445 1.48 16.30 -15.27
C LYS A 445 -0.04 16.40 -15.27
N TYR A 446 -0.60 16.82 -16.41
CA TYR A 446 -2.04 17.09 -16.56
C TYR A 446 -2.74 15.96 -17.30
N PHE A 447 -3.78 15.40 -16.67
CA PHE A 447 -4.56 14.29 -17.21
C PHE A 447 -6.04 14.64 -17.35
N SER A 448 -6.74 13.99 -18.27
CA SER A 448 -8.20 14.13 -18.40
C SER A 448 -8.92 13.42 -17.25
N ALA A 449 -9.92 14.09 -16.67
CA ALA A 449 -10.79 13.55 -15.61
C ALA A 449 -12.03 12.84 -16.17
N SER A 450 -12.80 12.22 -15.28
CA SER A 450 -14.08 11.58 -15.60
C SER A 450 -15.07 12.51 -16.33
N GLU A 451 -15.01 13.81 -16.03
CA GLU A 451 -15.89 14.86 -16.55
C GLU A 451 -15.44 15.39 -17.91
N THR A 452 -14.32 14.89 -18.45
CA THR A 452 -13.82 15.34 -19.75
C THR A 452 -14.87 15.20 -20.86
N PHE A 453 -14.90 16.19 -21.74
CA PHE A 453 -15.81 16.26 -22.90
C PHE A 453 -15.45 15.27 -24.02
N VAL A 454 -14.32 14.57 -23.91
CA VAL A 454 -13.87 13.55 -24.86
C VAL A 454 -13.90 12.19 -24.17
N PRO A 455 -15.01 11.42 -24.26
CA PRO A 455 -15.20 10.21 -23.47
C PRO A 455 -14.05 9.20 -23.53
N ASP A 456 -13.41 9.06 -24.70
CA ASP A 456 -12.29 8.13 -24.90
C ASP A 456 -11.02 8.49 -24.12
N ARG A 457 -10.95 9.69 -23.53
CA ARG A 457 -9.81 10.19 -22.73
C ARG A 457 -10.02 10.03 -21.23
N ARG A 458 -11.18 9.57 -20.79
CA ARG A 458 -11.48 9.35 -19.37
C ARG A 458 -10.56 8.28 -18.77
N PRO A 459 -10.24 8.37 -17.47
CA PRO A 459 -9.58 7.29 -16.75
C PRO A 459 -10.29 5.96 -17.00
N THR A 460 -9.53 4.93 -17.36
CA THR A 460 -10.07 3.63 -17.78
C THR A 460 -9.35 2.51 -17.05
N LEU A 461 -10.11 1.63 -16.41
CA LEU A 461 -9.60 0.37 -15.88
C LEU A 461 -10.02 -0.77 -16.81
N GLU A 462 -9.04 -1.41 -17.44
CA GLU A 462 -9.26 -2.60 -18.25
C GLU A 462 -8.81 -3.83 -17.46
N ILE A 463 -9.71 -4.80 -17.27
CA ILE A 463 -9.46 -6.00 -16.47
C ILE A 463 -9.65 -7.22 -17.35
N THR A 464 -8.59 -8.00 -17.52
CA THR A 464 -8.66 -9.33 -18.11
C THR A 464 -8.75 -10.37 -17.01
N TYR A 465 -9.75 -11.24 -17.09
CA TYR A 465 -10.06 -12.24 -16.07
C TYR A 465 -10.40 -13.58 -16.71
N GLY A 466 -10.32 -14.64 -15.91
CA GLY A 466 -10.73 -15.98 -16.33
C GLY A 466 -11.33 -16.77 -15.18
N SER A 467 -11.96 -17.90 -15.49
CA SER A 467 -12.64 -18.71 -14.49
C SER A 467 -11.62 -19.43 -13.61
N LEU A 468 -11.75 -19.23 -12.29
CA LEU A 468 -11.02 -20.00 -11.27
C LEU A 468 -11.80 -21.25 -10.84
N TYR A 469 -13.07 -21.37 -11.25
CA TYR A 469 -13.93 -22.51 -10.92
C TYR A 469 -13.33 -23.82 -11.46
N GLY A 470 -13.02 -24.76 -10.56
CA GLY A 470 -12.47 -26.06 -10.91
C GLY A 470 -11.61 -26.67 -9.81
N PHE A 471 -10.54 -27.35 -10.21
CA PHE A 471 -9.62 -27.97 -9.26
C PHE A 471 -8.21 -28.07 -9.83
N SER A 472 -7.23 -28.22 -8.93
CA SER A 472 -5.84 -28.53 -9.26
C SER A 472 -5.48 -29.96 -8.84
N LEU A 473 -4.49 -30.53 -9.53
CA LEU A 473 -3.99 -31.89 -9.30
C LEU A 473 -2.53 -31.85 -8.89
N SER A 474 -2.16 -32.60 -7.86
CA SER A 474 -0.77 -32.77 -7.42
C SER A 474 -0.50 -34.21 -6.98
N VAL A 475 0.76 -34.64 -7.02
CA VAL A 475 1.18 -35.99 -6.62
C VAL A 475 2.52 -35.89 -5.89
N ASP A 476 2.70 -36.68 -4.83
CA ASP A 476 3.92 -36.66 -4.01
C ASP A 476 5.20 -36.94 -4.81
N GLN A 477 5.08 -37.86 -5.79
CA GLN A 477 6.14 -38.28 -6.69
C GLN A 477 5.53 -38.51 -8.08
N VAL A 478 5.89 -37.67 -9.06
CA VAL A 478 5.42 -37.86 -10.45
C VAL A 478 6.04 -39.08 -11.12
N VAL A 479 7.19 -39.57 -10.61
CA VAL A 479 7.84 -40.80 -11.07
C VAL A 479 7.99 -41.77 -9.89
N GLN A 480 7.59 -43.03 -10.08
CA GLN A 480 7.84 -44.11 -9.14
C GLN A 480 8.55 -45.27 -9.83
N THR A 481 9.33 -46.04 -9.07
CA THR A 481 10.05 -47.21 -9.59
C THR A 481 9.33 -48.52 -9.26
N ALA A 482 9.35 -49.46 -10.19
CA ALA A 482 8.91 -50.84 -9.97
C ALA A 482 9.88 -51.84 -10.60
N VAL A 483 9.90 -53.06 -10.06
CA VAL A 483 10.58 -54.20 -10.67
C VAL A 483 9.65 -54.79 -11.74
N PRO A 484 10.17 -55.40 -12.83
CA PRO A 484 9.33 -56.05 -13.82
C PRO A 484 8.28 -56.99 -13.18
N GLY A 485 7.00 -56.76 -13.47
CA GLY A 485 5.89 -57.57 -12.96
C GLY A 485 5.29 -57.08 -11.63
N THR A 486 5.84 -56.03 -11.02
CA THR A 486 5.30 -55.43 -9.78
C THR A 486 4.56 -54.12 -10.06
N SER A 487 4.04 -53.50 -9.00
CA SER A 487 3.30 -52.24 -9.06
C SER A 487 3.95 -51.14 -8.24
N ALA A 488 3.56 -49.90 -8.53
CA ALA A 488 3.84 -48.73 -7.71
C ALA A 488 2.55 -47.93 -7.47
N GLN A 489 2.51 -47.21 -6.35
CA GLN A 489 1.38 -46.39 -5.94
C GLN A 489 1.70 -44.91 -6.06
N PHE A 490 0.71 -44.13 -6.50
CA PHE A 490 0.76 -42.68 -6.64
C PHE A 490 -0.40 -42.10 -5.85
N GLN A 491 -0.11 -41.24 -4.87
CA GLN A 491 -1.14 -40.51 -4.14
C GLN A 491 -1.44 -39.21 -4.88
N LEU A 492 -2.57 -39.17 -5.58
CA LEU A 492 -3.03 -38.02 -6.32
C LEU A 492 -3.94 -37.16 -5.43
N THR A 493 -3.54 -35.94 -5.14
CA THR A 493 -4.30 -34.97 -4.36
C THR A 493 -5.04 -34.02 -5.28
N VAL A 494 -6.32 -33.78 -4.98
CA VAL A 494 -7.21 -32.86 -5.69
C VAL A 494 -7.60 -31.73 -4.73
N THR A 495 -7.29 -30.50 -5.14
CA THR A 495 -7.58 -29.29 -4.36
C THR A 495 -8.58 -28.44 -5.13
N PRO A 496 -9.75 -28.08 -4.54
CA PRO A 496 -10.73 -27.24 -5.22
C PRO A 496 -10.21 -25.82 -5.46
N THR A 497 -10.69 -25.17 -6.51
CA THR A 497 -10.42 -23.77 -6.85
C THR A 497 -11.73 -23.04 -7.16
N GLY A 498 -11.80 -21.74 -6.87
CA GLY A 498 -12.94 -20.88 -7.22
C GLY A 498 -14.29 -21.42 -6.72
N GLY A 499 -14.37 -21.87 -5.46
CA GLY A 499 -15.63 -22.35 -4.87
C GLY A 499 -16.09 -23.76 -5.29
N PHE A 500 -15.35 -24.45 -6.14
CA PHE A 500 -15.69 -25.80 -6.62
C PHE A 500 -15.90 -26.78 -5.46
N ASN A 501 -17.08 -27.39 -5.39
CA ASN A 501 -17.46 -28.34 -4.34
C ASN A 501 -18.13 -29.61 -4.91
N MET A 502 -17.98 -29.84 -6.21
CA MET A 502 -18.62 -30.93 -6.92
C MET A 502 -17.73 -32.19 -6.90
N PRO A 503 -18.32 -33.40 -6.95
CA PRO A 503 -17.55 -34.64 -7.05
C PRO A 503 -16.78 -34.73 -8.36
N VAL A 504 -15.56 -35.28 -8.32
CA VAL A 504 -14.73 -35.58 -9.48
C VAL A 504 -14.55 -37.09 -9.68
N THR A 505 -14.45 -37.47 -10.94
CA THR A 505 -14.19 -38.83 -11.42
C THR A 505 -12.79 -38.93 -12.02
N PHE A 506 -12.26 -40.15 -12.12
CA PHE A 506 -10.88 -40.40 -12.55
C PHE A 506 -10.85 -41.47 -13.64
N GLN A 507 -10.12 -41.21 -14.71
CA GLN A 507 -9.95 -42.13 -15.82
C GLN A 507 -8.50 -42.13 -16.30
N ALA A 508 -7.92 -43.32 -16.48
CA ALA A 508 -6.66 -43.46 -17.19
C ALA A 508 -6.92 -43.35 -18.70
N SER A 509 -6.19 -42.50 -19.41
CA SER A 509 -6.29 -42.34 -20.86
C SER A 509 -4.97 -42.70 -21.54
N ASN A 510 -5.02 -43.23 -22.77
CA ASN A 510 -3.82 -43.58 -23.55
C ASN A 510 -2.80 -44.45 -22.79
N VAL A 511 -3.27 -45.45 -22.05
CA VAL A 511 -2.41 -46.34 -21.25
C VAL A 511 -1.44 -47.10 -22.17
N PRO A 512 -0.11 -46.97 -21.99
CA PRO A 512 0.87 -47.67 -22.82
C PRO A 512 0.78 -49.19 -22.70
N ALA A 513 1.14 -49.90 -23.76
CA ALA A 513 1.34 -51.34 -23.69
C ALA A 513 2.42 -51.69 -22.66
N GLY A 514 2.21 -52.76 -21.90
CA GLY A 514 3.14 -53.21 -20.85
C GLY A 514 2.79 -52.71 -19.43
N VAL A 515 1.76 -51.88 -19.27
CA VAL A 515 1.24 -51.49 -17.95
C VAL A 515 -0.28 -51.64 -17.85
N SER A 516 -0.78 -51.84 -16.63
CA SER A 516 -2.19 -51.74 -16.28
C SER A 516 -2.38 -50.73 -15.14
N VAL A 517 -3.53 -50.07 -15.09
CA VAL A 517 -3.84 -49.02 -14.11
C VAL A 517 -5.06 -49.44 -13.31
N ASN A 518 -4.95 -49.41 -11.99
CA ASN A 518 -6.06 -49.60 -11.06
C ASN A 518 -6.35 -48.29 -10.33
N ILE A 519 -7.57 -47.78 -10.51
CA ILE A 519 -8.09 -46.58 -9.84
C ILE A 519 -9.25 -47.04 -8.95
N PRO A 520 -9.22 -46.79 -7.62
CA PRO A 520 -10.32 -47.15 -6.72
C PRO A 520 -11.65 -46.59 -7.21
N LEU A 521 -12.74 -47.35 -7.04
CA LEU A 521 -14.10 -46.90 -7.35
C LEU A 521 -14.57 -45.81 -6.36
N GLY A 522 -15.57 -45.04 -6.78
CA GLY A 522 -16.15 -43.94 -6.01
C GLY A 522 -15.61 -42.58 -6.45
N ASP A 523 -16.45 -41.56 -6.32
CA ASP A 523 -16.08 -40.19 -6.65
C ASP A 523 -15.33 -39.56 -5.48
N LEU A 524 -14.60 -38.48 -5.76
CA LEU A 524 -13.93 -37.68 -4.74
C LEU A 524 -14.54 -36.28 -4.76
N THR A 525 -15.10 -35.81 -3.65
CA THR A 525 -15.42 -34.40 -3.49
C THR A 525 -14.18 -33.68 -2.96
N PRO A 526 -13.58 -32.74 -3.71
CA PRO A 526 -12.40 -32.01 -3.21
C PRO A 526 -12.74 -31.15 -1.98
N PRO A 527 -11.78 -30.92 -1.07
CA PRO A 527 -10.40 -31.40 -1.10
C PRO A 527 -10.28 -32.88 -0.70
N GLY A 528 -9.34 -33.59 -1.32
CA GLY A 528 -9.01 -34.94 -0.90
C GLY A 528 -7.99 -35.62 -1.81
N SER A 529 -7.72 -36.90 -1.57
CA SER A 529 -6.71 -37.65 -2.31
C SER A 529 -7.20 -39.02 -2.74
N LYS A 530 -6.68 -39.54 -3.86
CA LYS A 530 -6.93 -40.89 -4.35
C LYS A 530 -5.61 -41.61 -4.65
N THR A 531 -5.47 -42.84 -4.19
CA THR A 531 -4.29 -43.67 -4.48
C THR A 531 -4.49 -44.45 -5.77
N ILE A 532 -3.66 -44.18 -6.77
CA ILE A 532 -3.67 -44.86 -8.08
C ILE A 532 -2.53 -45.88 -8.10
N THR A 533 -2.82 -47.11 -8.53
CA THR A 533 -1.81 -48.17 -8.66
C THR A 533 -1.51 -48.45 -10.13
N ILE A 534 -0.25 -48.33 -10.54
CA ILE A 534 0.20 -48.70 -11.88
C ILE A 534 1.02 -49.98 -11.76
N SER A 535 0.67 -51.01 -12.54
CA SER A 535 1.32 -52.32 -12.51
C SER A 535 2.01 -52.62 -13.84
N HIS A 536 3.25 -53.09 -13.79
CA HIS A 536 3.95 -53.58 -14.99
C HIS A 536 3.48 -54.99 -15.33
N THR A 537 3.06 -55.23 -16.57
CA THR A 537 2.42 -56.50 -16.96
C THR A 537 3.39 -57.55 -17.50
N ASN A 538 4.65 -57.19 -17.76
CA ASN A 538 5.67 -58.11 -18.28
C ASN A 538 6.77 -58.40 -17.24
N ALA A 539 6.64 -59.50 -16.48
CA ALA A 539 7.66 -59.90 -15.51
C ALA A 539 9.01 -60.31 -16.13
N ALA A 540 9.07 -60.60 -17.43
CA ALA A 540 10.28 -61.06 -18.12
C ALA A 540 11.12 -59.92 -18.72
N GLN A 541 10.72 -58.67 -18.57
CA GLN A 541 11.46 -57.52 -19.12
C GLN A 541 12.82 -57.35 -18.44
N THR A 542 13.87 -57.22 -19.24
CA THR A 542 15.24 -56.98 -18.75
C THR A 542 15.74 -55.57 -19.05
N ALA A 543 15.27 -54.93 -20.13
CA ALA A 543 15.62 -53.55 -20.45
C ALA A 543 14.87 -52.55 -19.56
N GLY A 544 15.54 -51.47 -19.14
CA GLY A 544 14.92 -50.36 -18.44
C GLY A 544 13.96 -49.57 -19.35
N ALA A 545 12.78 -49.21 -18.86
CA ALA A 545 11.80 -48.43 -19.61
C ALA A 545 11.00 -47.49 -18.69
N ILE A 546 10.54 -46.37 -19.26
CA ILE A 546 9.65 -45.42 -18.59
C ILE A 546 8.28 -45.42 -19.27
N TYR A 547 7.22 -45.62 -18.48
CA TYR A 547 5.84 -45.64 -18.96
C TYR A 547 5.13 -44.38 -18.49
N LYS A 548 4.74 -43.51 -19.44
CA LYS A 548 3.92 -42.32 -19.19
C LYS A 548 2.45 -42.72 -19.18
N VAL A 549 1.76 -42.51 -18.06
CA VAL A 549 0.34 -42.82 -17.86
C VAL A 549 -0.42 -41.53 -17.55
N PRO A 550 -1.17 -40.98 -18.53
CA PRO A 550 -2.08 -39.88 -18.31
C PRO A 550 -3.29 -40.30 -17.46
N ILE A 551 -3.57 -39.53 -16.40
CA ILE A 551 -4.79 -39.63 -15.60
C ILE A 551 -5.61 -38.36 -15.85
N VAL A 552 -6.81 -38.53 -16.39
CA VAL A 552 -7.81 -37.49 -16.57
C VAL A 552 -8.72 -37.49 -15.35
N VAL A 553 -8.93 -36.32 -14.76
CA VAL A 553 -9.85 -36.08 -13.65
C VAL A 553 -10.91 -35.10 -14.14
N SER A 554 -12.17 -35.46 -13.97
CA SER A 554 -13.32 -34.77 -14.58
C SER A 554 -14.43 -34.54 -13.55
N GLY A 555 -14.95 -33.33 -13.46
CA GLY A 555 -16.10 -32.99 -12.61
C GLY A 555 -16.73 -31.66 -13.00
N ASP A 556 -18.06 -31.63 -13.07
CA ASP A 556 -18.86 -30.44 -13.41
C ASP A 556 -18.38 -29.67 -14.67
N GLY A 557 -18.04 -30.42 -15.73
CA GLY A 557 -17.55 -29.85 -16.99
C GLY A 557 -16.08 -29.40 -16.98
N VAL A 558 -15.37 -29.56 -15.87
CA VAL A 558 -13.94 -29.27 -15.74
C VAL A 558 -13.13 -30.56 -15.87
N ASP A 559 -12.21 -30.57 -16.84
CA ASP A 559 -11.23 -31.64 -17.02
C ASP A 559 -9.81 -31.15 -16.68
N ARG A 560 -9.05 -32.00 -15.99
CA ARG A 560 -7.61 -31.81 -15.73
C ARG A 560 -6.87 -33.12 -15.97
N THR A 561 -5.66 -33.04 -16.53
CA THR A 561 -4.82 -34.22 -16.79
C THR A 561 -3.50 -34.10 -16.05
N ILE A 562 -3.09 -35.17 -15.36
CA ILE A 562 -1.75 -35.31 -14.78
C ILE A 562 -1.05 -36.52 -15.41
N ASN A 563 0.25 -36.41 -15.66
CA ASN A 563 1.04 -37.51 -16.20
C ASN A 563 1.83 -38.18 -15.08
N LEU A 564 1.55 -39.46 -14.83
CA LEU A 564 2.32 -40.30 -13.91
C LEU A 564 3.34 -41.13 -14.70
N TYR A 565 4.49 -41.40 -14.11
CA TYR A 565 5.56 -42.14 -14.77
C TYR A 565 5.98 -43.36 -13.95
N LEU A 566 5.84 -44.55 -14.51
CA LEU A 566 6.39 -45.78 -13.93
C LEU A 566 7.75 -46.06 -14.57
N LEU A 567 8.83 -46.03 -13.79
CA LEU A 567 10.16 -46.45 -14.22
C LEU A 567 10.38 -47.92 -13.86
N VAL A 568 10.53 -48.78 -14.86
CA VAL A 568 10.75 -50.22 -14.66
C VAL A 568 12.17 -50.58 -15.00
N ASN A 569 12.87 -51.22 -14.06
CA ASN A 569 14.25 -51.68 -14.19
C ASN A 569 15.25 -50.61 -14.71
N GLY A 570 14.97 -49.33 -14.42
CA GLY A 570 15.83 -48.20 -14.73
C GLY A 570 16.30 -47.50 -13.47
N SER A 571 17.33 -46.67 -13.59
CA SER A 571 17.85 -45.84 -12.49
C SER A 571 17.53 -44.37 -12.73
N GLN A 572 17.20 -43.65 -11.66
CA GLN A 572 17.18 -42.20 -11.68
C GLN A 572 18.54 -41.67 -11.21
N SER A 573 19.08 -40.71 -11.96
CA SER A 573 20.26 -39.97 -11.55
C SER A 573 19.87 -38.52 -11.38
N PHE A 574 19.99 -38.00 -10.15
CA PHE A 574 19.80 -36.59 -9.88
C PHE A 574 21.12 -35.89 -10.14
N LEU A 575 21.14 -34.98 -11.11
CA LEU A 575 22.29 -34.10 -11.31
C LEU A 575 22.27 -33.03 -10.21
N PRO A 576 23.40 -32.73 -9.55
CA PRO A 576 23.45 -31.62 -8.62
C PRO A 576 23.11 -30.33 -9.36
N ILE A 577 22.23 -29.52 -8.77
CA ILE A 577 22.00 -28.15 -9.21
C ILE A 577 23.29 -27.37 -8.93
N ILE A 578 23.97 -26.92 -9.98
CA ILE A 578 25.01 -25.91 -9.86
C ILE A 578 24.29 -24.56 -9.95
N GLN A 579 23.93 -23.98 -8.80
CA GLN A 579 23.61 -22.56 -8.73
C GLN A 579 24.92 -21.79 -8.92
N LYS A 580 25.01 -21.02 -10.00
CA LYS A 580 26.06 -20.03 -10.20
C LYS A 580 25.57 -18.67 -9.74
#